data_AF-A0A4Y2H033-F1
#
_entry.id   AF-A0A4Y2H033-F1
#
_cell.length_a   1.000
_cell.length_b   1.000
_cell.length_c   1.000
_cell.angle_alpha   90.00
_cell.angle_beta   90.00
_cell.angle_gamma   90.00
#
_symmetry.space_group_name_H-M   'P 1'
#
loop_
_entity.id
_entity.type
_entity.pdbx_description
1 polymer ?
#
loop_
_entity_poly.entity_id
_entity_poly.type
_entity_poly.pdbx_seq_one_letter_code
_entity_poly.pdbx_strand_id
1 'polypeptide(L)'
;MGINLKCLITPPIELADSPIEVVVLPFSSEILLIIILFSSHHLLLKIPSIAINLPNSQHITVSSIYRPLLGNICTTELDRIFNSNTKVIAIGDFNAKHSAWSSGQRNKNGIIIHDYICNKNLNILSPPEPTHFPYHINSASTLDF
;
A
#
# COMPACT_ATOMS: atom_id res chain seq x y z
N MET A 1 -10.21 25.83 -3.14
CA MET A 1 -11.14 24.69 -3.02
C MET A 1 -10.55 23.77 -1.95
N GLY A 2 -11.11 23.76 -0.73
CA GLY A 2 -10.51 23.03 0.40
C GLY A 2 -10.86 21.55 0.34
N ILE A 3 -9.86 20.67 0.34
CA ILE A 3 -10.07 19.22 0.47
C ILE A 3 -10.24 18.93 1.97
N ASN A 4 -11.41 18.42 2.37
CA ASN A 4 -11.66 18.02 3.75
C ASN A 4 -11.13 16.60 3.97
N LEU A 5 -9.91 16.50 4.50
CA LEU A 5 -9.31 15.22 4.88
C LEU A 5 -9.91 14.80 6.23
N LYS A 6 -10.93 13.95 6.20
CA LYS A 6 -11.46 13.32 7.40
C LYS A 6 -10.83 11.95 7.54
N CYS A 7 -9.77 11.85 8.34
CA CYS A 7 -9.16 10.57 8.71
C CYS A 7 -10.20 9.70 9.44
N LEU A 8 -10.87 8.82 8.70
CA LEU A 8 -11.70 7.76 9.27
C LEU A 8 -10.85 6.51 9.32
N ILE A 9 -10.30 6.22 10.49
CA ILE A 9 -9.67 4.94 10.78
C ILE A 9 -10.81 3.94 10.92
N THR A 10 -10.99 3.05 9.93
CA THR A 10 -11.79 1.84 10.13
C THR A 10 -10.84 0.76 10.62
N PRO A 11 -10.79 0.43 11.93
CA PRO A 11 -9.96 -0.66 12.38
C PRO A 11 -10.46 -1.97 11.73
N PRO A 12 -9.58 -2.79 11.14
CA PRO A 12 -9.92 -4.18 10.95
C PRO A 12 -10.09 -4.81 12.33
N ILE A 13 -11.08 -5.68 12.44
CA ILE A 13 -11.45 -6.47 13.61
C ILE A 13 -10.21 -6.85 14.45
N GLU A 14 -10.20 -6.34 15.70
CA GLU A 14 -9.29 -6.62 16.82
C GLU A 14 -7.78 -6.42 16.61
N LEU A 15 -7.28 -5.22 16.94
CA LEU A 15 -6.24 -4.99 17.98
C LEU A 15 -5.89 -3.50 18.09
N ALA A 16 -5.72 -3.08 19.34
CA ALA A 16 -5.72 -1.71 19.83
C ALA A 16 -4.43 -0.90 19.53
N ASP A 17 -4.62 0.43 19.50
CA ASP A 17 -3.77 1.48 20.07
C ASP A 17 -2.30 1.61 19.61
N SER A 18 -2.09 1.95 18.35
CA SER A 18 -0.92 2.75 17.95
C SER A 18 -1.38 4.07 17.35
N PRO A 19 -0.90 5.25 17.80
CA PRO A 19 -1.25 6.51 17.16
C PRO A 19 -0.76 6.50 15.71
N ILE A 20 -1.70 6.65 14.79
CA ILE A 20 -1.44 6.81 13.36
C ILE A 20 -1.22 8.30 13.13
N GLU A 21 -0.01 8.70 12.76
CA GLU A 21 0.26 10.08 12.36
C GLU A 21 0.14 10.21 10.84
N VAL A 22 -0.89 10.94 10.41
CA VAL A 22 -1.07 11.32 9.00
C VAL A 22 -0.49 12.72 8.82
N VAL A 23 0.67 12.81 8.17
CA VAL A 23 1.28 14.10 7.83
C VAL A 23 0.97 14.39 6.37
N VAL A 24 0.13 15.39 6.13
CA VAL A 24 -0.18 15.87 4.79
C VAL A 24 0.68 17.09 4.51
N LEU A 25 1.69 16.93 3.66
CA LEU A 25 2.55 18.03 3.26
C LEU A 25 2.12 18.56 1.87
N PRO A 26 1.99 19.88 1.71
CA PRO A 26 1.88 20.45 0.37
C PRO A 26 3.21 20.25 -0.36
N PHE A 27 3.20 19.50 -1.45
CA PHE A 27 4.38 19.33 -2.32
C PHE A 27 4.38 20.36 -3.46
N SER A 28 3.19 20.81 -3.89
CA SER A 28 2.97 21.97 -4.79
C SER A 28 1.51 22.45 -4.72
N SER A 29 1.12 23.44 -5.52
CA SER A 29 -0.29 23.90 -5.65
C SER A 29 -1.27 22.82 -6.12
N GLU A 30 -0.78 21.68 -6.60
CA GLU A 30 -1.60 20.62 -7.21
C GLU A 30 -1.39 19.23 -6.61
N ILE A 31 -0.30 19.01 -5.85
CA ILE A 31 0.07 17.67 -5.36
C ILE A 31 0.14 17.68 -3.82
N LEU A 32 -0.71 16.86 -3.21
CA LEU A 32 -0.68 16.56 -1.78
C LEU A 32 0.17 15.31 -1.57
N LEU A 33 1.24 15.44 -0.78
CA LEU A 33 2.00 14.30 -0.31
C LEU A 33 1.35 13.80 0.98
N ILE A 34 0.72 12.63 0.92
CA ILE A 34 0.15 11.97 2.09
C ILE A 34 1.21 11.02 2.63
N ILE A 35 1.91 11.43 3.70
CA ILE A 35 2.81 10.55 4.43
C ILE A 35 1.99 9.90 5.54
N ILE A 36 1.81 8.58 5.46
CA ILE A 36 1.17 7.83 6.53
C ILE A 36 2.26 7.11 7.32
N LEU A 37 2.57 7.60 8.52
CA LEU A 37 3.56 7.01 9.40
C LEU A 37 2.88 5.98 10.31
N PHE A 38 3.29 4.72 10.16
CA PHE A 38 2.84 3.62 11.01
C PHE A 38 3.99 3.09 11.85
N SER A 39 3.95 3.38 13.15
CA SER A 39 4.84 2.74 14.11
C SER A 39 4.31 1.33 14.42
N SER A 40 5.00 0.28 14.00
CA SER A 40 4.73 -1.07 14.52
C SER A 40 5.87 -2.07 14.37
N HIS A 41 6.23 -2.69 15.49
CA HIS A 41 7.26 -3.72 15.64
C HIS A 41 6.73 -5.17 15.49
N HIS A 42 5.63 -5.42 14.77
CA HIS A 42 4.98 -6.75 14.76
C HIS A 42 5.00 -7.48 13.40
N LEU A 43 5.15 -8.81 13.48
CA LEU A 43 5.34 -9.79 12.40
C LEU A 43 4.08 -10.10 11.55
N LEU A 44 2.99 -9.37 11.74
CA LEU A 44 1.70 -9.59 11.07
C LEU A 44 1.40 -8.40 10.14
N LEU A 45 0.71 -8.66 9.03
CA LEU A 45 0.23 -7.63 8.13
C LEU A 45 -0.64 -6.63 8.89
N LYS A 46 -0.21 -5.38 8.98
CA LYS A 46 -1.06 -4.26 9.37
C LYS A 46 -1.49 -3.53 8.11
N ILE A 47 -2.81 -3.38 7.93
CA ILE A 47 -3.41 -2.60 6.83
C ILE A 47 -4.17 -1.42 7.41
N PRO A 48 -3.47 -0.46 8.00
CA PRO A 48 -4.13 0.76 8.42
C PRO A 48 -4.59 1.55 7.20
N SER A 49 -5.80 2.09 7.29
CA SER A 49 -6.46 2.74 6.17
C SER A 49 -7.06 4.07 6.58
N ILE A 50 -7.04 5.04 5.67
CA ILE A 50 -7.71 6.33 5.81
C ILE A 50 -8.72 6.52 4.68
N ALA A 51 -9.82 7.20 4.95
CA ALA A 51 -10.74 7.65 3.92
C ALA A 51 -10.46 9.11 3.54
N ILE A 52 -10.41 9.38 2.24
CA ILE A 52 -10.35 10.72 1.65
C ILE A 52 -11.74 11.00 1.08
N ASN A 53 -12.38 12.04 1.60
CA ASN A 53 -13.68 12.50 1.10
C ASN A 53 -13.45 13.60 0.07
N LEU A 54 -13.78 13.31 -1.18
CA LEU A 54 -13.73 14.28 -2.27
C LEU A 54 -15.06 15.04 -2.37
N PRO A 55 -15.05 16.25 -2.97
CA PRO A 55 -16.29 16.89 -3.39
C PRO A 55 -17.13 15.93 -4.26
N ASN A 56 -18.46 15.98 -4.13
CA ASN A 56 -19.44 15.07 -4.78
C ASN A 56 -19.64 13.70 -4.12
N SER A 57 -19.39 13.58 -2.81
CA SER A 57 -19.62 12.34 -2.04
C SER A 57 -18.84 11.13 -2.58
N GLN A 58 -17.73 11.38 -3.27
CA GLN A 58 -16.82 10.33 -3.69
C GLN A 58 -15.82 10.04 -2.57
N HIS A 59 -15.66 8.77 -2.23
CA HIS A 59 -14.74 8.30 -1.20
C HIS A 59 -13.59 7.52 -1.83
N ILE A 60 -12.36 7.85 -1.42
CA ILE A 60 -11.16 7.08 -1.76
C ILE A 60 -10.58 6.54 -0.45
N THR A 61 -10.45 5.23 -0.32
CA THR A 61 -9.72 4.61 0.78
C THR A 61 -8.26 4.47 0.39
N VAL A 62 -7.35 4.95 1.23
CA VAL A 62 -5.92 4.74 1.08
C VAL A 62 -5.43 3.84 2.20
N SER A 63 -4.88 2.69 1.84
CA SER A 63 -4.38 1.67 2.75
C SER A 63 -2.86 1.63 2.68
N SER A 64 -2.17 1.69 3.83
CA SER A 64 -0.74 1.39 3.86
C SER A 64 -0.53 -0.09 4.12
N ILE A 65 0.43 -0.70 3.43
CA ILE A 65 0.72 -2.13 3.57
C ILE A 65 2.19 -2.30 3.94
N TYR A 66 2.44 -3.11 4.96
CA TYR A 66 3.76 -3.63 5.27
C TYR A 66 3.67 -5.16 5.39
N ARG A 67 4.39 -5.86 4.50
CA ARG A 67 4.57 -7.31 4.57
C ARG A 67 5.98 -7.61 5.02
N PRO A 68 6.20 -8.30 6.15
CA PRO A 68 7.54 -8.72 6.55
C PRO A 68 8.20 -9.63 5.51
N LEU A 69 9.54 -9.64 5.46
CA LEU A 69 10.35 -10.37 4.47
C LEU A 69 10.00 -11.87 4.34
N LEU A 70 9.63 -12.52 5.45
CA LEU A 70 9.24 -13.94 5.49
C LEU A 70 7.72 -14.16 5.48
N GLY A 71 6.94 -13.08 5.41
CA GLY A 71 5.49 -13.14 5.38
C GLY A 71 4.96 -13.56 4.01
N ASN A 72 4.00 -14.50 4.01
CA ASN A 72 3.26 -14.84 2.81
C ASN A 72 2.07 -13.91 2.62
N ILE A 73 1.80 -13.52 1.37
CA ILE A 73 0.55 -12.86 0.98
C ILE A 73 -0.44 -13.92 0.53
N CYS A 74 -1.70 -13.79 0.95
CA CYS A 74 -2.81 -14.57 0.41
C CYS A 74 -3.89 -13.67 -0.21
N THR A 75 -4.67 -14.23 -1.14
CA THR A 75 -5.70 -13.49 -1.87
C THR A 75 -6.81 -12.99 -0.96
N THR A 76 -7.13 -13.70 0.12
CA THR A 76 -8.16 -13.26 1.08
C THR A 76 -7.78 -11.99 1.84
N GLU A 77 -6.49 -11.75 2.08
CA GLU A 77 -6.00 -10.46 2.61
C GLU A 77 -6.15 -9.34 1.58
N LEU A 78 -5.88 -9.63 0.30
CA LEU A 78 -6.06 -8.67 -0.79
C LEU A 78 -7.54 -8.34 -1.02
N ASP A 79 -8.44 -9.32 -0.88
CA ASP A 79 -9.89 -9.09 -0.97
C ASP A 79 -10.37 -8.15 0.15
N ARG A 80 -9.79 -8.19 1.36
CA ARG A 80 -10.15 -7.24 2.43
C ARG A 80 -9.85 -5.79 2.06
N ILE A 81 -8.91 -5.56 1.14
CA ILE A 81 -8.51 -4.22 0.69
C ILE A 81 -9.30 -3.83 -0.56
N PHE A 82 -9.28 -4.70 -1.58
CA PHE A 82 -9.71 -4.36 -2.94
C PHE A 82 -11.11 -4.85 -3.30
N ASN A 83 -11.74 -5.69 -2.47
CA ASN A 83 -13.11 -6.15 -2.70
C ASN A 83 -14.15 -5.21 -2.06
N SER A 84 -13.89 -3.90 -2.13
CA SER A 84 -14.85 -2.88 -1.71
C SER A 84 -15.56 -2.27 -2.94
N ASN A 85 -16.76 -1.74 -2.73
CA ASN A 85 -17.47 -0.95 -3.75
C ASN A 85 -16.98 0.50 -3.83
N THR A 86 -15.85 0.81 -3.20
CA THR A 86 -15.28 2.16 -3.14
C THR A 86 -13.99 2.21 -3.95
N LYS A 87 -13.51 3.43 -4.25
CA LYS A 87 -12.18 3.58 -4.86
C LYS A 87 -11.12 3.30 -3.79
N VAL A 88 -10.16 2.46 -4.10
CA VAL A 88 -9.10 2.06 -3.16
C VAL A 88 -7.73 2.28 -3.78
N ILE A 89 -6.80 2.75 -2.96
CA ILE A 89 -5.38 2.83 -3.27
C ILE A 89 -4.67 2.08 -2.13
N ALA A 90 -3.77 1.17 -2.47
CA ALA A 90 -2.90 0.53 -1.49
C ALA A 90 -1.44 0.85 -1.82
N ILE A 91 -0.65 1.22 -0.81
CA ILE A 91 0.73 1.67 -0.98
C ILE A 91 1.59 1.08 0.14
N GLY A 92 2.79 0.60 -0.17
CA GLY A 92 3.81 0.33 0.85
C GLY A 92 4.78 -0.79 0.46
N ASP A 93 5.42 -1.38 1.47
CA ASP A 93 6.41 -2.46 1.27
C ASP A 93 5.70 -3.81 1.25
N PHE A 94 5.60 -4.39 0.05
CA PHE A 94 4.98 -5.70 -0.14
C PHE A 94 5.96 -6.87 0.01
N ASN A 95 7.27 -6.60 0.07
CA ASN A 95 8.34 -7.59 -0.03
C ASN A 95 8.11 -8.60 -1.18
N ALA A 96 7.55 -8.11 -2.29
CA ALA A 96 7.09 -8.90 -3.43
C ALA A 96 7.85 -8.51 -4.69
N LYS A 97 8.26 -9.50 -5.47
CA LYS A 97 9.04 -9.32 -6.69
C LYS A 97 8.29 -9.93 -7.87
N HIS A 98 8.08 -9.15 -8.92
CA HIS A 98 7.59 -9.63 -10.20
C HIS A 98 8.15 -8.76 -11.32
N SER A 99 8.35 -9.33 -12.50
CA SER A 99 8.94 -8.63 -13.65
C SER A 99 8.16 -7.39 -14.11
N ALA A 100 6.90 -7.26 -13.69
CA ALA A 100 6.05 -6.10 -13.98
C ALA A 100 6.45 -4.83 -13.19
N TRP A 101 7.14 -4.96 -12.05
CA TRP A 101 7.60 -3.81 -11.24
C TRP A 101 9.06 -3.93 -10.77
N SER A 102 9.62 -5.13 -10.76
CA SER A 102 10.97 -5.45 -10.30
C SER A 102 11.67 -6.28 -11.39
N SER A 103 12.41 -5.60 -12.26
CA SER A 103 12.96 -6.17 -13.50
C SER A 103 13.78 -7.44 -13.25
N GLY A 104 13.51 -8.48 -14.04
CA GLY A 104 14.23 -9.76 -13.99
C GLY A 104 14.02 -10.58 -12.71
N GLN A 105 13.18 -10.13 -11.77
CA GLN A 105 13.00 -10.78 -10.47
C GLN A 105 11.58 -11.30 -10.28
N ARG A 106 11.46 -12.41 -9.55
CA ARG A 106 10.17 -13.00 -9.19
C ARG A 106 10.26 -13.72 -7.84
N ASN A 107 9.21 -13.63 -7.03
CA ASN A 107 9.00 -14.48 -5.87
C ASN A 107 7.53 -14.91 -5.76
N LYS A 108 7.22 -15.81 -4.82
CA LYS A 108 5.87 -16.35 -4.62
C LYS A 108 4.83 -15.24 -4.39
N ASN A 109 5.15 -14.25 -3.54
CA ASN A 109 4.26 -13.14 -3.24
C ASN A 109 3.97 -12.29 -4.48
N GLY A 110 4.98 -12.02 -5.32
CA GLY A 110 4.79 -11.22 -6.53
C GLY A 110 3.97 -11.94 -7.59
N ILE A 111 4.05 -13.26 -7.70
CA ILE A 111 3.14 -14.05 -8.55
C ILE A 111 1.69 -13.88 -8.07
N ILE A 112 1.44 -14.11 -6.78
CA ILE A 112 0.09 -14.01 -6.19
C ILE A 112 -0.50 -12.61 -6.40
N ILE A 113 0.27 -11.55 -6.13
CA ILE A 113 -0.17 -10.16 -6.33
C ILE A 113 -0.44 -9.89 -7.81
N HIS A 114 0.46 -10.28 -8.71
CA HIS A 114 0.30 -10.03 -10.14
C HIS A 114 -0.96 -10.72 -10.69
N ASP A 115 -1.16 -11.99 -10.36
CA ASP A 115 -2.33 -12.74 -10.80
C ASP A 115 -3.62 -12.11 -10.25
N TYR A 116 -3.61 -11.67 -8.99
CA TYR A 116 -4.74 -10.96 -8.39
C TYR A 116 -5.05 -9.64 -9.10
N ILE A 117 -4.03 -8.84 -9.42
CA ILE A 117 -4.16 -7.57 -10.16
C ILE A 117 -4.79 -7.83 -11.52
N CYS A 118 -4.30 -8.81 -12.27
CA CYS A 118 -4.85 -9.18 -13.58
C CYS A 118 -6.30 -9.65 -13.47
N ASN A 119 -6.62 -10.50 -12.49
CA ASN A 119 -7.95 -11.07 -12.31
C ASN A 119 -9.01 -10.05 -11.87
N LYS A 120 -8.60 -9.01 -11.12
CA LYS A 120 -9.49 -7.96 -10.62
C LYS A 120 -9.44 -6.68 -11.46
N ASN A 121 -8.72 -6.69 -12.59
CA ASN A 121 -8.51 -5.52 -13.45
C ASN A 121 -7.98 -4.30 -12.69
N LEU A 122 -7.06 -4.52 -11.75
CA LEU A 122 -6.41 -3.45 -11.00
C LEU A 122 -5.24 -2.85 -11.78
N ASN A 123 -4.86 -1.64 -11.43
CA ASN A 123 -3.67 -0.99 -11.96
C ASN A 123 -2.54 -1.08 -10.95
N ILE A 124 -1.32 -1.26 -11.44
CA ILE A 124 -0.09 -1.16 -10.65
C ILE A 124 0.66 0.11 -11.02
N LEU A 125 1.12 0.83 -10.00
CA LEU A 125 1.95 2.03 -10.16
C LEU A 125 3.26 1.79 -9.42
N SER A 126 4.30 1.36 -10.13
CA SER A 126 5.63 1.19 -9.55
C SER A 126 6.56 2.33 -9.97
N PRO A 127 7.49 2.75 -9.10
CA PRO A 127 8.53 3.69 -9.51
C PRO A 127 9.42 3.08 -10.62
N PRO A 128 10.02 3.92 -11.49
CA PRO A 128 10.90 3.44 -12.55
C PRO A 128 12.24 2.91 -12.03
N GLU A 129 12.66 3.36 -10.84
CA GLU A 129 13.90 2.96 -10.19
C GLU A 129 13.64 2.00 -9.02
N PRO A 130 14.58 1.08 -8.72
CA PRO A 130 14.47 0.20 -7.56
C PRO A 130 14.36 0.97 -6.26
N THR A 131 13.57 0.44 -5.32
CA THR A 131 13.34 1.06 -4.01
C THR A 131 14.21 0.46 -2.90
N HIS A 132 14.74 -0.76 -3.13
CA HIS A 132 15.58 -1.48 -2.18
C HIS A 132 16.93 -1.88 -2.80
N PHE A 133 18.02 -1.52 -2.12
CA PHE A 133 19.41 -1.77 -2.51
C PHE A 133 20.15 -2.56 -1.42
N PRO A 134 20.32 -3.89 -1.58
CA PRO A 134 21.02 -4.70 -0.58
C PRO A 134 22.52 -4.40 -0.56
N TYR A 135 23.10 -4.33 0.64
CA TYR A 135 24.48 -3.87 0.88
C TYR A 135 25.58 -4.71 0.21
N HIS A 136 25.32 -6.00 -0.01
CA HIS A 136 26.32 -6.98 -0.47
C HIS A 136 25.91 -7.77 -1.71
N ILE A 137 24.74 -7.47 -2.29
CA ILE A 137 24.20 -8.19 -3.45
C ILE A 137 23.81 -7.14 -4.48
N ASN A 138 24.37 -7.22 -5.69
CA ASN A 138 23.99 -6.34 -6.79
C ASN A 138 22.65 -6.79 -7.42
N SER A 139 21.60 -6.83 -6.59
CA SER A 139 20.25 -7.24 -6.97
C SER A 139 19.26 -6.22 -6.41
N ALA A 140 19.37 -4.99 -6.88
CA ALA A 140 18.41 -3.93 -6.58
C ALA A 140 17.00 -4.39 -6.97
N SER A 141 16.01 -4.09 -6.14
CA SER A 141 14.64 -4.55 -6.36
C SER A 141 13.63 -3.48 -5.99
N THR A 142 12.55 -3.40 -6.75
CA THR A 142 11.37 -2.63 -6.37
C THR A 142 10.49 -3.49 -5.46
N LEU A 143 10.38 -3.10 -4.20
CA LEU A 143 9.56 -3.76 -3.18
C LEU A 143 8.41 -2.87 -2.69
N ASP A 144 8.53 -1.56 -2.94
CA ASP A 144 7.59 -0.52 -2.53
C ASP A 144 6.84 0.00 -3.77
N PHE A 145 5.50 -0.05 -3.74
CA PHE A 145 4.60 0.43 -4.80
C PHE A 145 3.19 0.71 -4.26
#